data_AF-X8AMN4-F1
#
_entry.id   AF-X8AMN4-F1
#
_cell.length_a   1.000
_cell.length_b   1.000
_cell.length_c   1.000
_cell.angle_alpha   90.00
_cell.angle_beta   90.00
_cell.angle_gamma   90.00
#
_symmetry.space_group_name_H-M   'P 1'
#
loop_
_entity.id
_entity.type
_entity.pdbx_description
1 polymer ?
#
loop_
_entity_poly.entity_id
_entity_poly.type
_entity_poly.pdbx_seq_one_letter_code
_entity_poly.pdbx_strand_id
1 'polypeptide(L)'
;MHRLAVGIYDDDGSGKLVRVRREELDVAGPTTEVQALQGVSRGKLVLVNDDDLTYCSLRLDQHSLQTALERIADIAEPLPRTLVWSAAWEMTRDAELKARDFVTLVSGGVQAETEIGVAQRLLQQAQTALGSYAEPDWAREHGWPAFDDRLLELARAAEPGSDRQLAYVNALCASVLSERHTAVLSQLLETDPAELGLKGLAVDTDLRWRIVTALAAAGVVDADGPETLSSTPRCSAIPRRPASATPLKPRLRDRNCGSRRTPGPR
;
A
#
# COMPACT_ATOMS: atom_id res chain seq x y z
N MET A 1 15.20 4.32 -28.02
CA MET A 1 16.24 5.06 -27.28
C MET A 1 15.52 5.81 -26.17
N HIS A 2 15.86 5.52 -24.93
CA HIS A 2 15.27 6.15 -23.75
C HIS A 2 16.27 7.12 -23.17
N ARG A 3 15.78 8.22 -22.61
CA ARG A 3 16.61 9.18 -21.87
C ARG A 3 16.32 9.01 -20.39
N LEU A 4 17.37 8.88 -19.59
CA LEU A 4 17.28 8.63 -18.16
C LEU A 4 18.29 9.52 -17.43
N ALA A 5 18.02 9.84 -16.17
CA ALA A 5 19.05 10.29 -15.25
C ALA A 5 19.27 9.24 -14.15
N VAL A 6 20.51 9.15 -13.67
CA VAL A 6 20.88 8.40 -12.47
C VAL A 6 21.25 9.39 -11.39
N GLY A 7 20.45 9.42 -10.33
CA GLY A 7 20.69 10.22 -9.14
C GLY A 7 21.41 9.40 -8.08
N ILE A 8 22.41 10.00 -7.43
CA ILE A 8 23.04 9.47 -6.21
C ILE A 8 22.66 10.40 -5.07
N TYR A 9 22.10 9.81 -4.01
CA TYR A 9 21.64 10.49 -2.81
C TYR A 9 22.50 10.09 -1.62
N ASP A 10 22.92 11.08 -0.84
CA ASP A 10 23.70 10.90 0.37
C ASP A 10 23.24 11.89 1.45
N ASP A 11 23.77 11.72 2.66
CA ASP A 11 23.51 12.60 3.79
C ASP A 11 24.03 14.02 3.55
N ASP A 12 23.19 15.03 3.81
CA ASP A 12 23.57 16.45 3.82
C ASP A 12 24.16 16.93 5.15
N GLY A 13 24.23 16.04 6.15
CA GLY A 13 24.64 16.35 7.53
C GLY A 13 23.52 16.87 8.44
N SER A 14 22.33 17.16 7.91
CA SER A 14 21.11 17.51 8.69
C SER A 14 20.22 16.30 8.99
N GLY A 15 20.59 15.13 8.47
CA GLY A 15 19.79 13.90 8.51
C GLY A 15 18.91 13.71 7.28
N LYS A 16 19.01 14.59 6.27
CA LYS A 16 18.29 14.46 5.00
C LYS A 16 19.14 13.80 3.93
N LEU A 17 18.47 13.03 3.08
CA LEU A 17 19.04 12.46 1.87
C LEU A 17 18.79 13.44 0.72
N VAL A 18 19.88 13.98 0.19
CA VAL A 18 19.86 14.96 -0.91
C VAL A 18 20.65 14.42 -2.10
N ARG A 19 20.28 14.85 -3.30
CA ARG A 19 21.00 14.47 -4.52
C ARG A 19 22.39 15.10 -4.52
N VAL A 20 23.42 14.28 -4.40
CA VAL A 20 24.84 14.70 -4.44
C VAL A 20 25.45 14.55 -5.83
N ARG A 21 24.87 13.70 -6.68
CA ARG A 21 25.29 13.55 -8.08
C ARG A 21 24.09 13.24 -8.96
N ARG A 22 24.13 13.73 -10.20
CA ARG A 22 23.18 13.46 -11.26
C ARG A 22 23.94 13.22 -12.55
N GLU A 23 23.69 12.10 -13.21
CA GLU A 23 24.23 11.82 -14.54
C GLU A 23 23.10 11.45 -15.49
N GLU A 24 22.96 12.22 -16.57
CA GLU A 24 21.97 11.98 -17.63
C GLU A 24 22.61 11.19 -18.76
N LEU A 25 21.88 10.22 -19.29
CA LEU A 25 22.36 9.35 -20.35
C LEU A 25 21.21 8.83 -21.22
N ASP A 26 21.57 8.40 -22.42
CA ASP A 26 20.66 7.71 -23.31
C ASP A 26 20.92 6.20 -23.27
N VAL A 27 19.85 5.42 -23.11
CA VAL A 27 19.85 3.96 -23.10
C VAL A 27 19.28 3.42 -24.41
N ALA A 28 20.12 2.69 -25.14
CA ALA A 28 19.80 2.15 -26.45
C ALA A 28 19.74 0.60 -26.50
N GLY A 29 20.22 -0.08 -25.46
CA GLY A 29 20.34 -1.54 -25.44
C GLY A 29 20.06 -2.15 -24.06
N PRO A 30 20.26 -3.48 -23.92
CA PRO A 30 19.96 -4.20 -22.67
C PRO A 30 20.93 -3.87 -21.53
N THR A 31 22.08 -3.30 -21.83
CA THR A 31 23.07 -2.86 -20.86
C THR A 31 23.66 -1.54 -21.35
N THR A 32 23.85 -0.60 -20.44
CA THR A 32 24.47 0.69 -20.74
C THR A 32 25.40 1.04 -19.59
N GLU A 33 26.67 1.26 -19.89
CA GLU A 33 27.66 1.64 -18.90
C GLU A 33 27.58 3.14 -18.62
N VAL A 34 27.51 3.52 -17.35
CA VAL A 34 27.50 4.93 -16.92
C VAL A 34 28.91 5.35 -16.55
N GLN A 35 29.75 5.58 -17.56
CA GLN A 35 31.19 5.89 -17.39
C GLN A 35 31.44 7.06 -16.44
N ALA A 36 30.57 8.09 -16.45
CA ALA A 36 30.67 9.26 -15.57
C ALA A 36 30.53 8.95 -14.07
N LEU A 37 29.97 7.79 -13.70
CA LEU A 37 29.80 7.35 -12.32
C LEU A 37 30.92 6.38 -11.86
N GLN A 38 31.86 6.02 -12.72
CA GLN A 38 32.97 5.16 -12.31
C GLN A 38 33.90 5.89 -11.33
N GLY A 39 34.19 5.24 -10.20
CA GLY A 39 34.98 5.83 -9.11
C GLY A 39 34.22 6.84 -8.25
N VAL A 40 32.95 7.12 -8.56
CA VAL A 40 32.08 7.95 -7.71
C VAL A 40 31.54 7.10 -6.56
N SER A 41 31.45 7.68 -5.35
CA SER A 41 30.79 7.03 -4.22
C SER A 41 29.34 6.68 -4.60
N ARG A 42 28.88 5.47 -4.25
CA ARG A 42 27.48 5.05 -4.49
C ARG A 42 26.44 5.81 -3.64
N GLY A 43 26.88 6.59 -2.67
CA GLY A 43 26.00 7.20 -1.67
C GLY A 43 25.16 6.17 -0.90
N LYS A 44 24.06 6.62 -0.32
CA LYS A 44 23.07 5.76 0.36
C LYS A 44 22.05 5.20 -0.61
N LEU A 45 21.57 6.01 -1.55
CA LEU A 45 20.54 5.63 -2.50
C LEU A 45 20.98 5.97 -3.94
N VAL A 46 20.89 4.99 -4.82
CA VAL A 46 21.04 5.17 -6.27
C VAL A 46 19.66 5.04 -6.90
N LEU A 47 19.19 6.10 -7.55
CA LEU A 47 17.89 6.16 -8.20
C LEU A 47 18.08 6.23 -9.72
N VAL A 48 17.62 5.20 -10.42
CA VAL A 48 17.57 5.17 -11.89
C VAL A 48 16.27 5.82 -12.36
N ASN A 49 16.31 6.50 -13.51
CA ASN A 49 15.22 7.34 -14.01
C ASN A 49 14.88 8.48 -13.03
N ASP A 50 15.90 9.02 -12.38
CA ASP A 50 15.75 10.28 -11.65
C ASP A 50 15.25 11.39 -12.59
N ASP A 51 14.55 12.38 -12.03
CA ASP A 51 13.72 13.37 -12.75
C ASP A 51 12.59 12.80 -13.65
N ASP A 52 12.35 11.48 -13.66
CA ASP A 52 11.28 10.81 -14.41
C ASP A 52 11.26 11.12 -15.93
N LEU A 53 12.44 11.04 -16.57
CA LEU A 53 12.61 11.44 -17.98
C LEU A 53 12.06 10.43 -19.00
N THR A 54 11.73 9.21 -18.58
CA THR A 54 11.17 8.17 -19.44
C THR A 54 10.15 7.32 -18.70
N TYR A 55 9.16 6.83 -19.44
CA TYR A 55 8.26 5.80 -18.93
C TYR A 55 8.99 4.45 -18.86
N CYS A 56 9.37 4.03 -17.65
CA CYS A 56 9.95 2.71 -17.39
C CYS A 56 9.60 2.21 -15.98
N SER A 57 9.58 0.89 -15.82
CA SER A 57 9.61 0.26 -14.50
C SER A 57 11.03 0.31 -13.95
N LEU A 58 11.18 0.58 -12.65
CA LEU A 58 12.48 0.68 -12.00
C LEU A 58 12.61 -0.30 -10.83
N ARG A 59 13.85 -0.73 -10.58
CA ARG A 59 14.22 -1.62 -9.49
C ARG A 59 15.30 -0.97 -8.66
N LEU A 60 15.11 -0.99 -7.35
CA LEU A 60 16.13 -0.56 -6.41
C LEU A 60 17.13 -1.71 -6.22
N ASP A 61 18.42 -1.40 -6.26
CA ASP A 61 19.42 -2.35 -5.78
C ASP A 61 19.23 -2.58 -4.27
N GLN A 62 19.77 -3.70 -3.77
CA GLN A 62 19.55 -4.14 -2.39
C GLN A 62 19.86 -3.08 -1.33
N HIS A 63 20.91 -2.28 -1.52
CA HIS A 63 21.32 -1.28 -0.52
C HIS A 63 20.48 0.01 -0.65
N SER A 64 20.08 0.37 -1.87
CA SER A 64 19.11 1.45 -2.10
C SER A 64 17.73 1.10 -1.53
N LEU A 65 17.30 -0.16 -1.68
CA LEU A 65 16.07 -0.67 -1.08
C LEU A 65 16.14 -0.62 0.45
N GLN A 66 17.25 -1.08 1.06
CA GLN A 66 17.43 -1.00 2.51
C GLN A 66 17.37 0.45 3.00
N THR A 67 18.03 1.36 2.29
CA THR A 67 17.98 2.81 2.59
C THR A 67 16.56 3.34 2.49
N ALA A 68 15.79 2.94 1.48
CA ALA A 68 14.39 3.32 1.37
C ALA A 68 13.56 2.81 2.57
N LEU A 69 13.69 1.53 2.93
CA LEU A 69 12.98 0.92 4.07
C LEU A 69 13.24 1.66 5.39
N GLU A 70 14.45 2.17 5.59
CA GLU A 70 14.83 2.85 6.83
C GLU A 70 14.58 4.36 6.80
N ARG A 71 14.73 4.99 5.62
CA ARG A 71 14.95 6.44 5.51
C ARG A 71 14.16 7.11 4.38
N ILE A 72 13.07 6.51 3.88
CA ILE A 72 12.28 7.13 2.81
C ILE A 72 11.78 8.54 3.15
N ALA A 73 11.44 8.79 4.43
CA ALA A 73 11.01 10.10 4.93
C ALA A 73 12.14 11.15 4.96
N ASP A 74 13.39 10.72 4.85
CA ASP A 74 14.56 11.59 4.85
C ASP A 74 14.92 12.09 3.45
N ILE A 75 14.39 11.47 2.39
CA ILE A 75 14.55 11.97 1.01
C ILE A 75 13.91 13.35 0.91
N ALA A 76 14.74 14.38 0.71
CA ALA A 76 14.30 15.77 0.84
C ALA A 76 13.27 16.17 -0.23
N GLU A 77 13.51 15.79 -1.48
CA GLU A 77 12.68 16.18 -2.61
C GLU A 77 11.51 15.20 -2.83
N PRO A 78 10.30 15.69 -3.15
CA PRO A 78 9.10 14.85 -3.27
C PRO A 78 9.11 13.93 -4.50
N LEU A 79 9.70 14.39 -5.62
CA LEU A 79 9.77 13.61 -6.86
C LEU A 79 10.57 12.30 -6.70
N PRO A 80 11.84 12.31 -6.26
CA PRO A 80 12.59 11.07 -6.09
C PRO A 80 11.95 10.14 -5.06
N ARG A 81 11.34 10.70 -4.01
CA ARG A 81 10.58 9.90 -3.03
C ARG A 81 9.39 9.20 -3.68
N THR A 82 8.65 9.89 -4.57
CA THR A 82 7.56 9.30 -5.37
C THR A 82 8.04 8.17 -6.29
N LEU A 83 9.22 8.29 -6.88
CA LEU A 83 9.83 7.24 -7.70
C LEU A 83 10.21 6.02 -6.86
N VAL A 84 10.79 6.23 -5.68
CA VAL A 84 11.11 5.15 -4.72
C VAL A 84 9.84 4.42 -4.28
N TRP A 85 8.74 5.13 -4.00
CA TRP A 85 7.44 4.51 -3.70
C TRP A 85 6.94 3.62 -4.83
N SER A 86 6.99 4.14 -6.06
CA SER A 86 6.55 3.42 -7.25
C SER A 86 7.36 2.14 -7.44
N ALA A 87 8.69 2.22 -7.28
CA ALA A 87 9.58 1.07 -7.35
C ALA A 87 9.27 0.01 -6.30
N ALA A 88 9.12 0.42 -5.03
CA ALA A 88 8.82 -0.50 -3.94
C ALA A 88 7.46 -1.20 -4.14
N TRP A 89 6.47 -0.49 -4.66
CA TRP A 89 5.16 -1.07 -4.98
C TRP A 89 5.23 -2.08 -6.14
N GLU A 90 5.94 -1.74 -7.22
CA GLU A 90 6.17 -2.66 -8.34
C GLU A 90 6.93 -3.91 -7.90
N MET A 91 8.03 -3.74 -7.15
CA MET A 91 8.78 -4.85 -6.56
C MET A 91 7.91 -5.74 -5.66
N THR A 92 6.95 -5.16 -4.93
CA THR A 92 6.01 -5.94 -4.12
C THR A 92 5.07 -6.78 -4.99
N ARG A 93 4.54 -6.18 -6.06
CA ARG A 93 3.65 -6.87 -7.01
C ARG A 93 4.36 -7.98 -7.79
N ASP A 94 5.65 -7.80 -8.05
CA ASP A 94 6.48 -8.76 -8.78
C ASP A 94 7.19 -9.76 -7.84
N ALA A 95 6.80 -9.79 -6.55
CA ALA A 95 7.31 -10.69 -5.51
C ALA A 95 8.82 -10.57 -5.22
N GLU A 96 9.41 -9.41 -5.52
CA GLU A 96 10.80 -9.05 -5.22
C GLU A 96 10.94 -8.38 -3.85
N LEU A 97 9.90 -7.67 -3.37
CA LEU A 97 9.80 -7.12 -2.01
C LEU A 97 8.66 -7.83 -1.26
N LYS A 98 8.89 -8.21 0.00
CA LYS A 98 7.84 -8.83 0.81
C LYS A 98 6.74 -7.82 1.12
N ALA A 99 5.48 -8.23 1.00
CA ALA A 99 4.33 -7.39 1.33
C ALA A 99 4.43 -6.74 2.72
N ARG A 100 4.91 -7.49 3.72
CA ARG A 100 5.13 -6.99 5.08
C ARG A 100 6.12 -5.83 5.13
N ASP A 101 7.20 -5.90 4.35
CA ASP A 101 8.27 -4.90 4.35
C ASP A 101 7.76 -3.62 3.64
N PHE A 102 6.92 -3.76 2.61
CA PHE A 102 6.23 -2.64 1.97
C PHE A 102 5.22 -1.96 2.91
N VAL A 103 4.45 -2.72 3.68
CA VAL A 103 3.53 -2.16 4.68
C VAL A 103 4.32 -1.39 5.73
N THR A 104 5.43 -1.94 6.24
CA THR A 104 6.32 -1.25 7.17
C THR A 104 6.88 0.05 6.56
N LEU A 105 7.30 0.02 5.30
CA LEU A 105 7.76 1.21 4.57
C LEU A 105 6.69 2.30 4.55
N VAL A 106 5.45 1.98 4.15
CA VAL A 106 4.34 2.94 4.11
C VAL A 106 4.03 3.48 5.52
N SER A 107 3.92 2.60 6.51
CA SER A 107 3.69 2.96 7.92
C SER A 107 4.74 3.90 8.50
N GLY A 108 6.00 3.74 8.10
CA GLY A 108 7.13 4.55 8.56
C GLY A 108 7.34 5.85 7.75
N GLY A 109 6.85 5.92 6.51
CA GLY A 109 7.20 6.99 5.57
C GLY A 109 6.07 7.93 5.16
N VAL A 110 4.81 7.50 5.20
CA VAL A 110 3.69 8.21 4.56
C VAL A 110 3.49 9.65 5.09
N GLN A 111 3.85 9.91 6.35
CA GLN A 111 3.73 11.25 6.94
C GLN A 111 4.67 12.30 6.32
N ALA A 112 5.73 11.87 5.65
CA ALA A 112 6.65 12.75 4.95
C ALA A 112 6.09 13.25 3.62
N GLU A 113 5.01 12.64 3.12
CA GLU A 113 4.41 13.06 1.86
C GLU A 113 3.69 14.40 1.99
N THR A 114 4.00 15.30 1.05
CA THR A 114 3.38 16.62 0.95
C THR A 114 2.01 16.52 0.29
N GLU A 115 1.94 15.75 -0.79
CA GLU A 115 0.76 15.59 -1.64
C GLU A 115 -0.23 14.56 -1.07
N ILE A 116 -1.43 15.01 -0.74
CA ILE A 116 -2.46 14.15 -0.15
C ILE A 116 -2.85 12.98 -1.06
N GLY A 117 -2.90 13.19 -2.37
CA GLY A 117 -3.23 12.15 -3.34
C GLY A 117 -2.16 11.04 -3.43
N VAL A 118 -0.90 11.36 -3.12
CA VAL A 118 0.17 10.35 -3.01
C VAL A 118 -0.02 9.56 -1.72
N ALA A 119 -0.20 10.25 -0.59
CA ALA A 119 -0.43 9.60 0.71
C ALA A 119 -1.62 8.64 0.68
N GLN A 120 -2.78 9.07 0.17
CA GLN A 120 -3.98 8.22 0.06
C GLN A 120 -3.74 6.97 -0.80
N ARG A 121 -3.02 7.12 -1.92
CA ARG A 121 -2.68 5.99 -2.79
C ARG A 121 -1.76 4.99 -2.07
N LEU A 122 -0.77 5.48 -1.31
CA LEU A 122 0.12 4.63 -0.52
C LEU A 122 -0.65 3.83 0.55
N LEU A 123 -1.60 4.47 1.24
CA LEU A 123 -2.44 3.78 2.21
C LEU A 123 -3.27 2.66 1.55
N GLN A 124 -3.87 2.94 0.40
CA GLN A 124 -4.62 1.93 -0.38
C GLN A 124 -3.72 0.78 -0.86
N GLN A 125 -2.48 1.09 -1.29
CA GLN A 125 -1.51 0.07 -1.70
C GLN A 125 -1.06 -0.79 -0.51
N ALA A 126 -0.85 -0.21 0.68
CA ALA A 126 -0.54 -0.97 1.90
C ALA A 126 -1.68 -1.91 2.29
N GLN A 127 -2.93 -1.44 2.22
CA GLN A 127 -4.11 -2.29 2.45
C GLN A 127 -4.22 -3.41 1.41
N THR A 128 -3.89 -3.11 0.14
CA THR A 128 -3.84 -4.14 -0.91
C THR A 128 -2.73 -5.16 -0.64
N ALA A 129 -1.56 -4.72 -0.18
CA ALA A 129 -0.47 -5.61 0.20
C ALA A 129 -0.89 -6.53 1.36
N LEU A 130 -1.54 -6.00 2.40
CA LEU A 130 -2.08 -6.78 3.52
C LEU A 130 -3.15 -7.77 3.09
N GLY A 131 -4.10 -7.34 2.25
CA GLY A 131 -5.26 -8.14 1.86
C GLY A 131 -4.98 -9.19 0.78
N SER A 132 -4.02 -8.93 -0.11
CA SER A 132 -3.81 -9.73 -1.32
C SER A 132 -2.45 -10.40 -1.43
N TYR A 133 -1.40 -9.86 -0.80
CA TYR A 133 -0.01 -10.33 -1.01
C TYR A 133 0.65 -10.85 0.27
N ALA A 134 0.21 -10.42 1.44
CA ALA A 134 0.69 -10.93 2.70
C ALA A 134 0.13 -12.33 2.99
N GLU A 135 0.86 -13.09 3.81
CA GLU A 135 0.37 -14.37 4.31
C GLU A 135 -0.88 -14.11 5.18
N PRO A 136 -2.02 -14.77 4.91
CA PRO A 136 -3.30 -14.42 5.53
C PRO A 136 -3.33 -14.48 7.06
N ASP A 137 -2.65 -15.44 7.69
CA ASP A 137 -2.65 -15.58 9.15
C ASP A 137 -1.78 -14.51 9.80
N TRP A 138 -0.58 -14.27 9.27
CA TRP A 138 0.27 -13.15 9.69
C TRP A 138 -0.42 -11.80 9.50
N ALA A 139 -1.10 -11.58 8.36
CA ALA A 139 -1.80 -10.33 8.09
C ALA A 139 -2.90 -10.08 9.12
N ARG A 140 -3.66 -11.11 9.50
CA ARG A 140 -4.73 -11.01 10.50
C ARG A 140 -4.19 -10.79 11.92
N GLU A 141 -3.16 -11.53 12.30
CA GLU A 141 -2.63 -11.52 13.67
C GLU A 141 -1.73 -10.31 13.95
N HIS A 142 -0.98 -9.84 12.95
CA HIS A 142 0.06 -8.82 13.14
C HIS A 142 -0.07 -7.64 12.17
N GLY A 143 -0.31 -7.92 10.88
CA GLY A 143 -0.28 -6.91 9.82
C GLY A 143 -1.34 -5.82 9.99
N TRP A 144 -2.62 -6.20 9.97
CA TRP A 144 -3.75 -5.30 10.14
C TRP A 144 -3.74 -4.59 11.50
N PRO A 145 -3.55 -5.27 12.64
CA PRO A 145 -3.52 -4.60 13.94
C PRO A 145 -2.42 -3.52 14.04
N ALA A 146 -1.22 -3.79 13.53
CA ALA A 146 -0.11 -2.82 13.57
C ALA A 146 -0.31 -1.66 12.60
N PHE A 147 -0.85 -1.93 11.41
CA PHE A 147 -1.15 -0.89 10.42
C PHE A 147 -2.24 0.06 10.95
N ASP A 148 -3.30 -0.47 11.55
CA ASP A 148 -4.43 0.30 12.07
C ASP A 148 -4.04 1.12 13.31
N ASP A 149 -3.16 0.59 14.17
CA ASP A 149 -2.54 1.39 15.24
C ASP A 149 -1.80 2.58 14.68
N ARG A 150 -1.00 2.33 13.65
CA ARG A 150 -0.20 3.39 13.02
C ARG A 150 -1.11 4.44 12.38
N LEU A 151 -2.21 4.04 11.74
CA LEU A 151 -3.20 4.98 11.21
C LEU A 151 -3.80 5.86 12.31
N LEU A 152 -4.14 5.29 13.47
CA LEU A 152 -4.64 6.08 14.60
C LEU A 152 -3.59 7.03 15.17
N GLU A 153 -2.35 6.59 15.32
CA GLU A 153 -1.23 7.45 15.73
C GLU A 153 -1.05 8.63 14.76
N LEU A 154 -1.03 8.34 13.46
CA LEU A 154 -0.90 9.35 12.41
C LEU A 154 -2.08 10.31 12.37
N ALA A 155 -3.31 9.82 12.55
CA ALA A 155 -4.51 10.65 12.62
C ALA A 155 -4.49 11.60 13.83
N ARG A 156 -4.02 11.13 14.98
CA ARG A 156 -3.88 11.95 16.20
C ARG A 156 -2.73 12.96 16.12
N ALA A 157 -1.67 12.63 15.39
CA ALA A 157 -0.50 13.50 15.20
C ALA A 157 -0.65 14.49 14.04
N ALA A 158 -1.60 14.26 13.12
CA ALA A 158 -1.87 15.16 12.01
C ALA A 158 -2.38 16.52 12.48
N GLU A 159 -2.22 17.54 11.62
CA GLU A 159 -2.78 18.86 11.88
C GLU A 159 -4.31 18.75 12.09
N PRO A 160 -4.87 19.34 13.16
CA PRO A 160 -6.29 19.26 13.47
C PRO A 160 -7.19 19.67 12.30
N GLY A 161 -8.13 18.81 11.90
CA GLY A 161 -9.06 19.07 10.80
C GLY A 161 -8.43 19.02 9.39
N SER A 162 -7.20 18.55 9.26
CA SER A 162 -6.53 18.44 7.96
C SER A 162 -7.03 17.25 7.12
N ASP A 163 -6.85 17.36 5.80
CA ASP A 163 -7.14 16.25 4.87
C ASP A 163 -6.32 14.99 5.19
N ARG A 164 -5.13 15.14 5.77
CA ARG A 164 -4.31 14.00 6.22
C ARG A 164 -4.96 13.27 7.39
N GLN A 165 -5.44 14.00 8.39
CA GLN A 165 -6.17 13.42 9.50
C GLN A 165 -7.36 12.61 9.00
N LEU A 166 -8.16 13.20 8.11
CA LEU A 166 -9.31 12.53 7.51
C LEU A 166 -8.91 11.32 6.66
N ALA A 167 -7.82 11.40 5.89
CA ALA A 167 -7.32 10.29 5.08
C ALA A 167 -6.91 9.08 5.92
N TYR A 168 -6.24 9.29 7.07
CA TYR A 168 -5.87 8.19 7.96
C TYR A 168 -7.09 7.53 8.62
N VAL A 169 -8.09 8.31 9.03
CA VAL A 169 -9.34 7.77 9.58
C VAL A 169 -10.15 7.02 8.51
N ASN A 170 -10.21 7.55 7.29
CA ASN A 170 -10.86 6.86 6.17
C ASN A 170 -10.15 5.55 5.82
N ALA A 171 -8.82 5.53 5.84
CA ALA A 171 -8.05 4.31 5.67
C ALA A 171 -8.39 3.30 6.76
N LEU A 172 -8.47 3.72 8.02
CA LEU A 172 -8.86 2.85 9.14
C LEU A 172 -10.25 2.24 8.92
N CYS A 173 -11.22 3.02 8.44
CA CYS A 173 -12.56 2.52 8.12
C CYS A 173 -12.57 1.48 6.98
N ALA A 174 -11.51 1.40 6.18
CA ALA A 174 -11.37 0.41 5.09
C ALA A 174 -10.52 -0.81 5.48
N SER A 175 -10.05 -0.89 6.73
CA SER A 175 -9.18 -1.97 7.22
C SER A 175 -9.94 -3.16 7.80
N VAL A 176 -9.21 -4.25 8.05
CA VAL A 176 -9.71 -5.39 8.86
C VAL A 176 -9.47 -5.09 10.34
N LEU A 177 -10.52 -4.62 11.01
CA LEU A 177 -10.45 -4.05 12.35
C LEU A 177 -10.29 -5.11 13.46
N SER A 178 -9.46 -4.79 14.45
CA SER A 178 -9.44 -5.50 15.74
C SER A 178 -10.38 -4.85 16.76
N GLU A 179 -10.68 -5.53 17.88
CA GLU A 179 -11.65 -5.07 18.89
C GLU A 179 -11.38 -3.64 19.41
N ARG A 180 -10.10 -3.30 19.61
CA ARG A 180 -9.69 -1.95 20.05
C ARG A 180 -9.95 -0.88 18.99
N HIS A 181 -9.84 -1.21 17.70
CA HIS A 181 -10.10 -0.26 16.62
C HIS A 181 -11.61 -0.07 16.44
N THR A 182 -12.39 -1.14 16.54
CA THR A 182 -13.86 -1.03 16.56
C THR A 182 -14.36 -0.23 17.75
N ALA A 183 -13.73 -0.33 18.92
CA ALA A 183 -14.09 0.46 20.09
C ALA A 183 -13.87 1.97 19.86
N VAL A 184 -12.74 2.35 19.24
CA VAL A 184 -12.46 3.75 18.87
C VAL A 184 -13.47 4.26 17.86
N LEU A 185 -13.75 3.48 16.80
CA LEU A 185 -14.72 3.85 15.78
C LEU A 185 -16.15 3.97 16.34
N SER A 186 -16.53 3.11 17.29
CA SER A 186 -17.83 3.21 17.96
C SER A 186 -17.93 4.48 18.80
N GLN A 187 -16.89 4.80 19.58
CA GLN A 187 -16.85 6.04 20.37
C GLN A 187 -16.92 7.30 19.49
N LEU A 188 -16.29 7.30 18.30
CA LEU A 188 -16.40 8.41 17.35
C LEU A 188 -17.84 8.72 16.90
N LEU A 189 -18.78 7.79 17.04
CA LEU A 189 -20.20 8.02 16.72
C LEU A 189 -20.99 8.65 17.87
N GLU A 190 -20.47 8.56 19.10
CA GLU A 190 -21.17 8.88 20.34
C GLU A 190 -20.60 10.13 21.03
N THR A 191 -19.29 10.37 20.92
CA THR A 191 -18.57 11.42 21.63
C THR A 191 -17.91 12.42 20.68
N ASP A 192 -17.43 13.54 21.23
CA ASP A 192 -16.59 14.47 20.47
C ASP A 192 -15.26 13.78 20.08
N PRO A 193 -14.86 13.76 18.80
CA PRO A 193 -13.58 13.21 18.35
C PRO A 193 -12.36 13.76 19.10
N ALA A 194 -12.43 14.98 19.64
CA ALA A 194 -11.37 15.56 20.45
C ALA A 194 -11.07 14.74 21.72
N GLU A 195 -12.06 14.07 22.32
CA GLU A 195 -11.87 13.19 23.49
C GLU A 195 -11.02 11.96 23.16
N LEU A 196 -10.97 11.57 21.89
CA LEU A 196 -10.19 10.44 21.38
C LEU A 196 -8.82 10.85 20.82
N GLY A 197 -8.43 12.11 21.02
CA GLY A 197 -7.21 12.71 20.50
C GLY A 197 -7.30 13.11 19.02
N LEU A 198 -8.50 13.13 18.43
CA LEU A 198 -8.74 13.48 17.03
C LEU A 198 -9.33 14.89 16.92
N LYS A 199 -8.64 15.86 17.53
CA LYS A 199 -9.07 17.26 17.54
C LYS A 199 -9.26 17.75 16.10
N GLY A 200 -10.37 18.45 15.86
CA GLY A 200 -10.68 19.06 14.56
C GLY A 200 -11.29 18.10 13.54
N LEU A 201 -11.34 16.79 13.81
CA LEU A 201 -12.00 15.83 12.94
C LEU A 201 -13.52 16.08 12.95
N ALA A 202 -14.08 16.39 11.79
CA ALA A 202 -15.53 16.49 11.60
C ALA A 202 -16.10 15.12 11.22
N VAL A 203 -16.97 14.56 12.05
CA VAL A 203 -17.74 13.34 11.73
C VAL A 203 -19.02 13.75 11.00
N ASP A 204 -18.87 14.08 9.72
CA ASP A 204 -19.99 14.38 8.83
C ASP A 204 -20.75 13.11 8.42
N THR A 205 -21.80 13.28 7.61
CA THR A 205 -22.64 12.17 7.14
C THR A 205 -21.83 11.09 6.41
N ASP A 206 -20.84 11.49 5.61
CA ASP A 206 -20.05 10.57 4.81
C ASP A 206 -19.10 9.75 5.69
N LEU A 207 -18.38 10.41 6.61
CA LEU A 207 -17.51 9.72 7.55
C LEU A 207 -18.31 8.83 8.50
N ARG A 208 -19.46 9.31 9.00
CA ARG A 208 -20.39 8.49 9.81
C ARG A 208 -20.78 7.21 9.07
N TRP A 209 -21.06 7.31 7.77
CA TRP A 209 -21.46 6.14 6.99
C TRP A 209 -20.32 5.15 6.76
N ARG A 210 -19.10 5.65 6.55
CA ARG A 210 -17.90 4.80 6.49
C ARG A 210 -17.67 4.07 7.81
N ILE A 211 -17.79 4.77 8.94
CA ILE A 211 -17.62 4.19 10.28
C ILE A 211 -18.64 3.07 10.50
N VAL A 212 -19.93 3.32 10.27
CA VAL A 212 -20.99 2.29 10.44
C VAL A 212 -20.75 1.09 9.52
N THR A 213 -20.34 1.33 8.27
CA THR A 213 -20.01 0.24 7.32
C THR A 213 -18.84 -0.60 7.83
N ALA A 214 -17.80 0.04 8.39
CA ALA A 214 -16.64 -0.64 8.94
C ALA A 214 -17.01 -1.48 10.17
N LEU A 215 -17.83 -0.93 11.08
CA LEU A 215 -18.34 -1.64 12.26
C LEU A 215 -19.24 -2.83 11.88
N ALA A 216 -20.08 -2.68 10.86
CA ALA A 216 -20.90 -3.77 10.34
C ALA A 216 -20.04 -4.88 9.70
N ALA A 217 -19.00 -4.51 8.92
CA ALA A 217 -18.06 -5.47 8.36
C ALA A 217 -17.26 -6.24 9.44
N ALA A 218 -16.99 -5.60 10.58
CA ALA A 218 -16.38 -6.21 11.75
C ALA A 218 -17.38 -7.03 12.61
N GLY A 219 -18.67 -7.01 12.31
CA GLY A 219 -19.71 -7.72 13.05
C GLY A 219 -20.11 -7.07 14.39
N VAL A 220 -19.87 -5.77 14.54
CA VAL A 220 -20.23 -4.98 15.74
C VAL A 220 -21.64 -4.39 15.63
N VAL A 221 -22.08 -4.10 14.40
CA VAL A 221 -23.40 -3.54 14.10
C VAL A 221 -24.13 -4.46 13.13
N ASP A 222 -25.37 -4.81 13.46
CA ASP A 222 -26.23 -5.67 12.65
C ASP A 222 -27.14 -4.83 11.74
N ALA A 223 -27.85 -5.50 10.81
CA ALA A 223 -28.74 -4.85 9.83
C ALA A 223 -29.94 -4.10 10.44
N ASP A 224 -30.17 -4.20 11.76
CA ASP A 224 -31.26 -3.54 12.47
C ASP A 224 -30.96 -2.06 12.85
N GLY A 225 -29.83 -1.51 12.38
CA GLY A 225 -29.54 -0.08 12.45
C GLY A 225 -29.01 0.42 13.81
N PRO A 226 -28.67 1.72 13.93
CA PRO A 226 -27.94 2.28 15.07
C PRO A 226 -28.72 2.33 16.40
N GLU A 227 -29.88 1.66 16.52
CA GLU A 227 -30.64 1.59 17.78
C GLU A 227 -30.18 0.47 18.75
N THR A 228 -29.20 -0.36 18.37
CA THR A 228 -28.73 -1.51 19.19
C THR A 228 -27.41 -1.30 19.93
N LEU A 229 -26.97 -0.05 20.14
CA LEU A 229 -25.79 0.24 21.00
C LEU A 229 -26.03 0.01 22.51
N SER A 230 -27.19 -0.52 22.91
CA SER A 230 -27.49 -0.88 24.29
C SER A 230 -27.58 -2.41 24.48
N SER A 231 -26.60 -2.93 25.23
CA SER A 231 -26.62 -4.13 26.09
C SER A 231 -25.98 -5.46 25.59
N THR A 232 -24.76 -5.67 26.09
CA THR A 232 -24.12 -6.96 26.51
C THR A 232 -23.63 -7.95 25.43
N PRO A 233 -22.53 -8.68 25.72
CA PRO A 233 -21.79 -9.43 24.71
C PRO A 233 -22.46 -10.77 24.44
N ARG A 234 -22.75 -11.07 23.17
CA ARG A 234 -22.94 -12.45 22.72
C ARG A 234 -21.82 -12.81 21.77
N CYS A 235 -20.77 -13.37 22.37
CA CYS A 235 -19.90 -14.28 21.67
C CYS A 235 -20.73 -15.54 21.33
N SER A 236 -21.16 -15.68 20.08
CA SER A 236 -21.52 -16.98 19.50
C SER A 236 -20.88 -17.09 18.14
N ALA A 237 -19.78 -17.85 18.09
CA ALA A 237 -19.14 -18.27 16.87
C ALA A 237 -20.16 -18.94 15.93
N ILE A 238 -20.41 -18.33 14.78
CA ILE A 238 -21.07 -19.00 13.67
C ILE A 238 -19.99 -19.84 12.97
N PRO A 239 -20.10 -21.18 12.89
CA PRO A 239 -19.16 -21.96 12.11
C PRO A 239 -19.39 -21.63 10.64
N ARG A 240 -18.39 -21.04 9.98
CA ARG A 240 -18.38 -20.89 8.52
C ARG A 240 -18.45 -22.27 7.89
N ARG A 241 -19.57 -22.54 7.22
CA ARG A 241 -19.80 -23.76 6.43
C ARG A 241 -18.81 -23.78 5.25
N PRO A 242 -18.09 -24.87 4.98
CA PRO A 242 -17.17 -24.92 3.84
C PRO A 242 -17.97 -24.89 2.53
N ALA A 243 -17.75 -23.86 1.72
CA ALA A 243 -18.25 -23.81 0.35
C ALA A 243 -17.42 -24.77 -0.52
N SER A 244 -17.85 -26.03 -0.62
CA SER A 244 -17.41 -26.92 -1.68
C SER A 244 -18.06 -26.49 -3.00
N ALA A 245 -17.43 -25.58 -3.72
CA ALA A 245 -17.75 -25.28 -5.11
C ALA A 245 -16.84 -26.09 -6.02
N THR A 246 -17.35 -27.23 -6.51
CA THR A 246 -16.72 -28.02 -7.57
C THR A 246 -16.63 -27.18 -8.84
N PRO A 247 -15.45 -27.00 -9.47
CA PRO A 247 -15.38 -26.28 -10.74
C PRO A 247 -15.92 -27.17 -11.86
N LEU A 248 -16.98 -26.68 -12.52
CA LEU A 248 -17.52 -27.23 -13.76
C LEU A 248 -16.48 -27.04 -14.88
N LYS A 249 -15.75 -28.09 -15.27
CA LYS A 249 -14.86 -28.06 -16.44
C LYS A 249 -15.70 -27.90 -17.73
N PRO A 250 -15.48 -26.88 -18.56
CA PRO A 250 -16.04 -26.86 -19.90
C PRO A 250 -15.28 -27.88 -20.78
N ARG A 251 -16.00 -28.90 -21.26
CA ARG A 251 -15.48 -29.83 -22.27
C ARG A 251 -15.43 -29.12 -23.63
N LEU A 252 -14.22 -28.85 -24.11
CA LEU A 252 -13.97 -28.54 -25.52
C LEU A 252 -14.31 -29.79 -26.34
N ARG A 253 -15.33 -29.68 -27.22
CA ARG A 253 -15.59 -30.66 -28.26
C ARG A 253 -14.69 -30.33 -29.45
N ASP A 254 -13.74 -31.20 -29.73
CA ASP A 254 -13.01 -31.22 -30.99
C ASP A 254 -13.99 -31.43 -32.15
N ARG A 255 -14.12 -30.43 -33.02
CA ARG A 255 -14.62 -30.60 -34.39
C ARG A 255 -13.41 -30.84 -35.28
N ASN A 256 -13.11 -32.10 -35.55
CA ASN A 256 -12.27 -32.45 -36.69
C ASN A 256 -12.83 -33.71 -37.36
N CYS A 257 -13.83 -33.54 -38.22
CA CYS A 257 -14.25 -34.57 -39.15
C CYS A 257 -13.24 -34.61 -40.29
N GLY A 258 -12.37 -35.62 -40.22
CA GLY A 258 -11.38 -35.95 -41.24
C GLY A 258 -11.99 -36.28 -42.59
N SER A 259 -11.16 -36.01 -43.59
CA SER A 259 -11.26 -36.28 -45.00
C SER A 259 -11.65 -37.73 -45.33
N ARG A 260 -12.65 -37.90 -46.20
CA ARG A 260 -12.89 -39.15 -46.91
C ARG A 260 -11.86 -39.29 -48.03
N ARG A 261 -10.93 -40.23 -47.91
CA ARG A 261 -10.20 -40.81 -49.05
C ARG A 261 -10.97 -42.03 -49.54
N THR A 262 -11.24 -42.05 -50.84
CA THR A 262 -11.76 -43.17 -51.62
C THR A 262 -10.67 -44.23 -51.84
N PRO A 263 -11.01 -45.53 -51.87
CA PRO A 263 -10.12 -46.55 -52.41
C PRO A 263 -10.48 -46.85 -53.87
N GLY A 264 -9.49 -46.83 -54.76
CA GLY A 264 -9.59 -47.47 -56.09
C GLY A 264 -9.61 -49.00 -55.97
N PRO A 265 -9.99 -49.73 -57.04
CA PRO A 265 -8.92 -50.28 -57.88
C PRO A 265 -9.25 -50.51 -59.38
N ARG A 266 -8.17 -50.56 -60.18
CA ARG A 266 -7.95 -51.07 -61.55
C ARG A 266 -8.49 -50.26 -62.73
#